data_AF-A0A969RL42-F1
#
_entry.id   AF-A0A969RL42-F1
#
_cell.length_a   1.000
_cell.length_b   1.000
_cell.length_c   1.000
_cell.angle_alpha   90.00
_cell.angle_beta   90.00
_cell.angle_gamma   90.00
#
_symmetry.space_group_name_H-M   'P 1'
#
loop_
_entity.id
_entity.type
_entity.pdbx_description
1 polymer ?
#
loop_
_entity_poly.entity_id
_entity_poly.type
_entity_poly.pdbx_seq_one_letter_code
_entity_poly.pdbx_strand_id
1 'polypeptide(L)' 'MNLLRIILGIVLPPVGIFLTYGVGTTLFINILLTLLGWLPGSIHAVWAIAKHEEKMHTIELESRRTSDSI' A
#
# COMPACT_ATOMS: atom_id res chain seq x y z
N MET A 1 -32.25 10.61 2.04
CA MET A 1 -31.66 9.37 1.47
C MET A 1 -30.24 9.63 0.96
N ASN A 2 -29.25 9.82 1.84
CA ASN A 2 -27.87 10.19 1.44
C ASN A 2 -26.78 9.34 2.13
N LEU A 3 -27.09 8.76 3.29
CA LEU A 3 -26.08 8.10 4.14
C LEU A 3 -25.57 6.79 3.53
N LEU A 4 -26.45 6.02 2.88
CA LEU A 4 -26.09 4.74 2.25
C LEU A 4 -25.07 4.94 1.10
N ARG A 5 -25.22 6.01 0.30
CA ARG A 5 -24.31 6.35 -0.80
C ARG A 5 -22.91 6.74 -0.31
N ILE A 6 -22.82 7.42 0.83
CA ILE A 6 -21.56 7.83 1.46
C ILE A 6 -20.82 6.60 2.02
N ILE A 7 -21.54 5.70 2.69
CA ILE A 7 -20.97 4.47 3.23
C ILE A 7 -20.46 3.56 2.10
N LEU A 8 -21.24 3.40 1.02
CA LEU A 8 -20.78 2.64 -0.16
C LEU A 8 -19.62 3.31 -0.89
N GLY A 9 -19.55 4.64 -0.94
CA GLY A 9 -18.44 5.37 -1.57
C GLY A 9 -17.12 5.27 -0.82
N ILE A 10 -17.16 5.04 0.50
CA ILE A 10 -15.95 4.81 1.31
C ILE A 10 -15.43 3.38 1.17
N VAL A 11 -16.33 2.39 1.10
CA VAL A 11 -15.95 0.97 0.95
C VAL A 11 -15.60 0.63 -0.50
N LEU A 12 -16.30 1.22 -1.47
CA LEU A 12 -16.09 1.06 -2.91
C LEU A 12 -16.03 2.46 -3.58
N PRO A 13 -14.88 3.16 -3.55
CA PRO A 13 -14.69 4.46 -4.20
C PRO A 13 -15.20 4.56 -5.65
N PRO A 14 -15.06 3.53 -6.52
CA PRO A 14 -15.59 3.62 -7.88
C PRO A 14 -17.12 3.69 -7.94
N VAL A 15 -17.86 3.11 -7.01
CA VAL A 15 -19.34 3.09 -7.06
C VAL A 15 -19.94 4.45 -6.69
N GLY A 16 -19.33 5.17 -5.74
CA GLY A 16 -19.78 6.51 -5.35
C GLY A 16 -19.59 7.56 -6.45
N ILE A 17 -18.48 7.46 -7.19
CA ILE A 17 -18.17 8.37 -8.31
C ILE A 17 -19.01 8.00 -9.54
N PHE A 18 -19.22 6.71 -9.82
CA PHE A 18 -20.08 6.21 -10.88
C PHE A 18 -21.53 6.73 -10.77
N LEU A 19 -22.06 6.81 -9.55
CA LEU A 19 -23.43 7.26 -9.28
C LEU A 19 -23.60 8.80 -9.25
N THR A 20 -22.50 9.56 -9.21
CA THR A 20 -22.50 11.03 -9.04
C THR A 20 -22.08 11.76 -10.33
N TYR A 21 -21.11 11.21 -11.08
CA TYR A 21 -20.57 11.82 -12.30
C TYR A 21 -20.94 11.06 -13.59
N GLY A 22 -21.62 9.91 -13.50
CA GLY A 22 -21.94 9.04 -14.64
C GLY A 22 -20.75 8.21 -15.16
N VAL A 23 -20.95 7.49 -16.26
CA VAL A 23 -19.91 6.68 -16.94
C VAL A 23 -19.01 7.60 -17.77
N GLY A 24 -18.09 8.30 -17.13
CA GLY A 24 -17.19 9.25 -17.77
C GLY A 24 -15.71 8.90 -17.61
N THR A 25 -14.87 9.57 -18.40
CA THR A 25 -13.40 9.48 -18.37
C THR A 25 -12.82 9.75 -16.97
N THR A 26 -13.54 10.53 -16.14
CA THR A 26 -13.21 10.83 -14.74
C THR A 26 -13.19 9.59 -13.83
N LEU A 27 -14.03 8.59 -14.10
CA LEU A 27 -14.05 7.32 -13.35
C LEU A 27 -12.80 6.49 -13.68
N PHE A 28 -12.47 6.40 -14.97
CA PHE A 28 -11.29 5.69 -15.46
C PHE A 28 -10.00 6.33 -14.96
N ILE A 29 -9.93 7.67 -14.95
CA ILE A 29 -8.78 8.40 -14.42
C ILE A 29 -8.62 8.16 -12.91
N ASN A 30 -9.70 8.15 -12.11
CA ASN A 30 -9.61 7.90 -10.67
C ASN A 30 -9.20 6.46 -10.35
N ILE A 31 -9.74 5.47 -11.07
CA ILE A 31 -9.35 4.06 -10.94
C ILE A 31 -7.88 3.87 -11.32
N LEU A 32 -7.46 4.46 -12.44
CA LEU A 32 -6.08 4.38 -12.89
C LEU A 32 -5.14 5.07 -11.89
N LEU A 33 -5.52 6.23 -11.34
CA LEU A 33 -4.73 6.94 -10.34
C LEU A 33 -4.64 6.17 -9.01
N THR A 34 -5.71 5.48 -8.62
CA THR A 34 -5.71 4.61 -7.44
C THR A 34 -4.79 3.40 -7.63
N LEU A 35 -4.85 2.75 -8.80
CA LEU A 35 -3.95 1.64 -9.17
C LEU A 35 -2.50 2.10 -9.31
N LEU A 36 -2.28 3.29 -9.88
CA LEU A 36 -0.95 3.87 -10.11
C LEU A 36 -0.32 4.44 -8.84
N GLY A 37 -1.10 4.77 -7.81
CA GLY A 37 -0.58 5.04 -6.47
C GLY A 37 -0.29 3.77 -5.66
N TRP A 38 -1.09 2.72 -5.88
CA TRP A 38 -0.95 1.43 -5.20
C TRP A 38 0.29 0.64 -5.64
N LEU A 39 0.55 0.56 -6.95
CA LEU A 39 1.70 -0.15 -7.52
C LEU A 39 3.07 0.34 -7.00
N PRO A 40 3.42 1.65 -7.08
CA PRO A 40 4.68 2.15 -6.56
C PRO A 40 4.75 2.03 -5.04
N GLY A 41 3.63 2.20 -4.32
CA GLY A 41 3.56 1.98 -2.87
C GLY A 41 3.86 0.52 -2.48
N SER A 42 3.30 -0.43 -3.23
CA SER A 42 3.51 -1.86 -3.00
C SER A 42 4.96 -2.28 -3.31
N ILE A 43 5.53 -1.82 -4.41
CA ILE A 43 6.94 -2.08 -4.76
C ILE A 43 7.88 -1.45 -3.73
N HIS A 44 7.60 -0.23 -3.28
CA HIS A 44 8.40 0.45 -2.26
C HIS A 44 8.39 -0.30 -0.92
N ALA A 45 7.24 -0.82 -0.50
CA ALA A 45 7.13 -1.61 0.73
C ALA A 45 7.95 -2.91 0.65
N VAL A 46 7.88 -3.63 -0.47
CA VAL A 46 8.68 -4.85 -0.67
C VAL A 46 10.18 -4.55 -0.66
N TRP A 47 10.61 -3.49 -1.33
CA TRP A 47 12.02 -3.08 -1.32
C TRP A 47 12.52 -2.66 0.07
N ALA A 48 11.69 -1.93 0.83
CA ALA A 48 12.04 -1.50 2.19
C ALA A 48 12.20 -2.69 3.15
N ILE A 49 11.33 -3.70 3.05
CA ILE A 49 11.40 -4.91 3.88
C ILE A 49 12.63 -5.74 3.52
N ALA A 50 12.86 -6.00 2.23
CA ALA A 50 14.02 -6.77 1.77
C ALA A 50 15.35 -6.16 2.24
N LYS A 51 15.44 -4.83 2.31
CA LYS A 51 16.64 -4.13 2.78
C LYS A 51 16.85 -4.18 4.30
N HIS A 52 15.80 -4.43 5.08
CA HIS A 52 15.90 -4.51 6.53
C HIS A 52 16.42 -5.88 7.02
N GLU A 53 16.16 -6.95 6.26
CA GLU A 53 16.59 -8.32 6.59
C GLU A 53 18.12 -8.47 6.58
N GLU A 54 18.82 -7.82 5.65
CA GLU A 54 20.30 -7.91 5.55
C GLU A 54 21.01 -7.33 6.79
N LYS A 55 20.41 -6.34 7.45
CA LYS A 55 21.00 -5.69 8.61
C LYS A 55 20.85 -6.53 9.88
N MET A 56 19.76 -7.29 10.03
CA MET A 56 19.53 -8.10 11.22
C MET A 56 20.42 -9.35 11.26
N HIS A 57 20.68 -9.99 10.12
CA HIS A 57 21.51 -11.20 10.08
C HIS A 57 23.00 -10.94 10.42
N THR A 58 23.52 -9.76 10.08
CA THR A 58 24.91 -9.40 10.40
C THR A 58 25.09 -9.08 11.89
N ILE A 59 24.07 -8.50 12.53
CA ILE A 59 24.14 -8.11 13.95
C ILE A 59 24.08 -9.34 14.87
N GLU A 60 23.32 -10.37 14.52
CA GLU A 60 23.24 -11.60 15.33
C GLU A 60 24.53 -12.43 15.24
N LEU A 61 25.20 -12.45 14.08
CA LEU A 61 26.48 -13.13 13.92
C LEU A 61 27.62 -12.42 14.68
N GLU A 62 27.64 -11.09 14.68
CA GLU A 62 28.63 -10.30 15.43
C GLU A 62 28.42 -10.42 16.95
N SER A 63 27.15 -10.45 17.40
CA SER A 63 26.79 -10.62 18.81
C SER A 63 27.17 -12.01 19.33
N ARG A 64 26.91 -13.08 18.55
CA ARG A 64 27.34 -14.45 18.92
C ARG A 64 28.86 -14.58 18.97
N ARG A 65 29.59 -14.02 17.99
CA ARG A 65 31.06 -14.05 17.96
C ARG A 65 31.68 -13.40 19.20
N THR A 66 31.11 -12.29 19.68
CA THR A 66 31.61 -11.62 20.89
C THR A 66 31.35 -12.44 22.15
N SER A 67 30.19 -13.11 22.25
CA SER A 67 29.84 -13.92 23.42
C SER A 67 30.72 -15.16 23.59
N ASP A 68 31.22 -15.75 22.50
CA ASP A 68 32.12 -16.92 22.54
C ASP A 68 33.58 -16.53 22.86
N SER A 69 33.92 -15.24 22.85
CA SER A 69 35.28 -14.73 23.09
C SER A 69 35.55 -14.21 24.51
N ILE A 70 34.54 -14.25 25.39
CA ILE A 70 34.60 -13.90 26.83
C ILE A 70 34.50 -15.18 27.66
#